data_AF-A0A935WFU8-F1
#
_entry.id   AF-A0A935WFU8-F1
#
_cell.length_a   1.000
_cell.length_b   1.000
_cell.length_c   1.000
_cell.angle_alpha   90.00
_cell.angle_beta   90.00
_cell.angle_gamma   90.00
#
_symmetry.space_group_name_H-M   'P 1'
#
loop_
_entity.id
_entity.type
_entity.pdbx_description
1 polymer ?
#
loop_
_entity_poly.entity_id
_entity_poly.type
_entity_poly.pdbx_seq_one_letter_code
_entity_poly.pdbx_strand_id
1 'polypeptide(L)' 'MAHIDQCIPGAQARILSTGVPRVKGRTGLIVEVSRVRRRLDDPLQDRVTVDVPGHGDVVLSPDDIEIVAG' A
#
# COMPACT_ATOMS: atom_id res chain seq x y z
N MET A 1 -6.38 -3.85 9.67
CA MET A 1 -6.02 -4.16 8.27
C MET A 1 -6.89 -3.27 7.41
N ALA A 2 -6.30 -2.49 6.51
CA ALA A 2 -7.05 -1.56 5.68
C ALA A 2 -7.77 -2.31 4.55
N HIS A 3 -9.01 -1.90 4.24
CA HIS A 3 -9.68 -2.35 3.02
C HIS A 3 -9.27 -1.43 1.86
N ILE A 4 -9.28 -1.91 0.61
CA ILE A 4 -8.88 -1.09 -0.55
C ILE A 4 -9.67 0.23 -0.64
N ASP A 5 -10.94 0.24 -0.23
CA ASP A 5 -11.80 1.44 -0.27
C ASP A 5 -11.32 2.55 0.68
N GLN A 6 -10.44 2.23 1.62
CA GLN A 6 -9.82 3.17 2.56
C GLN A 6 -8.45 3.65 2.09
N CYS A 7 -7.86 2.96 1.12
CA CYS A 7 -6.61 3.36 0.49
C CYS A 7 -6.96 4.44 -0.54
N ILE A 8 -6.71 5.70 -0.20
CA ILE A 8 -7.01 6.84 -1.07
C ILE A 8 -5.69 7.57 -1.36
N PRO A 9 -5.37 7.87 -2.64
CA PRO A 9 -4.22 8.72 -2.95
C PRO A 9 -4.27 10.04 -2.17
N GLY A 10 -3.16 10.38 -1.52
CA GLY A 10 -3.04 11.52 -0.61
C GLY A 10 -3.25 11.18 0.88
N ALA A 11 -3.75 9.98 1.22
CA ALA A 11 -3.81 9.54 2.60
C ALA A 11 -2.45 9.02 3.10
N GLN A 12 -2.18 9.19 4.40
CA GLN A 12 -1.01 8.59 5.03
C GLN A 12 -1.28 7.15 5.42
N ALA A 13 -0.28 6.29 5.23
CA ALA A 13 -0.35 4.89 5.61
C ALA A 13 0.93 4.46 6.32
N ARG A 14 0.77 3.72 7.42
CA ARG A 14 1.86 3.03 8.10
C ARG A 14 2.00 1.61 7.56
N ILE A 15 3.23 1.23 7.23
CA ILE A 15 3.55 -0.11 6.71
C ILE A 15 3.63 -1.09 7.87
N LEU A 16 2.76 -2.10 7.88
CA LEU A 16 2.72 -3.16 8.89
C LEU A 16 3.57 -4.36 8.47
N SER A 17 3.46 -4.75 7.20
CA SER A 17 4.07 -5.94 6.63
C SER A 17 4.61 -5.61 5.23
N THR A 18 5.73 -6.20 4.86
CA THR A 18 6.35 -5.99 3.54
C THR A 18 7.48 -7.00 3.33
N GLY A 19 7.73 -7.36 2.08
CA GLY A 19 8.95 -8.08 1.69
C GLY A 19 10.23 -7.23 1.76
N VAL A 20 10.13 -5.93 2.06
CA VAL A 20 11.25 -4.98 2.12
C VAL A 20 11.48 -4.54 3.58
N PRO A 21 12.37 -5.20 4.34
CA PRO A 21 12.43 -5.03 5.80
C PRO A 21 12.67 -3.59 6.26
N ARG A 22 13.41 -2.80 5.48
CA ARG A 22 13.80 -1.42 5.80
C ARG A 22 12.63 -0.42 5.91
N VAL A 23 11.47 -0.73 5.33
CA VAL A 23 10.30 0.17 5.33
C VAL A 23 9.21 -0.27 6.32
N LYS A 24 9.34 -1.43 6.97
CA LYS A 24 8.39 -1.89 7.98
C LYS A 24 8.32 -0.89 9.14
N GLY A 25 7.11 -0.51 9.54
CA GLY A 25 6.83 0.47 10.59
C GLY A 25 6.96 1.94 10.15
N ARG A 26 7.41 2.21 8.92
CA ARG A 26 7.46 3.58 8.38
C ARG A 26 6.08 4.04 7.94
N THR A 27 5.89 5.36 7.97
CA THR A 27 4.73 6.03 7.38
C THR A 27 5.13 6.65 6.04
N GLY A 28 4.25 6.51 5.05
CA GLY A 28 4.38 7.14 3.74
C GLY A 28 3.04 7.67 3.24
N LEU A 29 3.07 8.25 2.04
CA LEU A 29 1.89 8.79 1.37
C LEU A 29 1.40 7.78 0.32
N ILE A 30 0.11 7.46 0.32
CA ILE A 30 -0.47 6.68 -0.78
C ILE A 30 -0.46 7.55 -2.03
N VAL A 31 0.16 7.07 -3.10
CA VAL A 31 0.26 7.79 -4.38
C VAL A 31 -0.54 7.12 -5.49
N GLU A 32 -0.78 5.82 -5.38
CA GLU A 32 -1.57 5.07 -6.35
C GLU A 32 -2.31 3.91 -5.67
N VAL A 33 -3.52 3.63 -6.16
CA VAL A 33 -4.31 2.46 -5.76
C VAL A 33 -4.86 1.84 -7.04
N SER A 34 -4.55 0.57 -7.27
CA SER A 34 -4.94 -0.12 -8.49
C SER A 34 -5.36 -1.54 -8.20
N ARG A 35 -6.29 -2.05 -9.03
CA ARG A 35 -6.72 -3.43 -9.00
C ARG A 35 -6.26 -4.10 -10.28
N VAL A 36 -5.37 -5.07 -10.15
CA VAL A 36 -4.70 -5.71 -11.30
C VAL A 36 -4.93 -7.22 -11.28
N ARG A 37 -4.96 -7.82 -12.47
CA ARG A 37 -4.89 -9.28 -12.63
C ARG A 37 -3.77 -9.59 -13.61
N ARG A 38 -3.01 -10.65 -13.34
CA ARG A 38 -1.86 -11.01 -14.19
C ARG A 38 -2.31 -11.76 -15.45
N ARG A 39 -3.31 -12.63 -15.33
CA ARG A 39 -4.01 -13.30 -16.42
C ARG A 39 -5.51 -13.04 -16.31
N LEU A 40 -6.25 -13.32 -17.38
CA LEU A 40 -7.68 -13.07 -17.41
C LEU A 40 -8.43 -13.86 -16.32
N ASP A 41 -7.97 -15.08 -16.05
CA ASP A 41 -8.55 -16.03 -15.10
C ASP A 41 -7.95 -15.92 -13.68
N ASP A 42 -6.91 -15.09 -13.50
CA ASP A 42 -6.34 -14.87 -12.17
C ASP A 42 -7.27 -13.99 -11.33
N PRO A 43 -7.31 -14.21 -10.00
CA PRO A 43 -8.03 -13.32 -9.11
C PRO A 43 -7.49 -11.89 -9.19
N LEU A 44 -8.39 -10.91 -9.06
CA LEU A 44 -8.01 -9.51 -8.95
C LEU A 44 -7.20 -9.30 -7.66
N GLN A 45 -6.08 -8.60 -7.80
CA GLN A 45 -5.19 -8.22 -6.71
C GLN A 45 -5.24 -6.73 -6.52
N ASP A 46 -5.50 -6.33 -5.28
CA ASP A 46 -5.47 -4.95 -4.86
C ASP A 46 -4.02 -4.56 -4.55
N ARG A 47 -3.58 -3.44 -5.13
CA ARG A 47 -2.23 -2.88 -4.96
C ARG A 47 -2.33 -1.44 -4.51
N VAL A 48 -1.50 -1.11 -3.54
CA VAL A 48 -1.34 0.23 -2.99
C VAL A 48 0.12 0.61 -3.13
N THR A 49 0.38 1.70 -3.84
CA THR A 49 1.73 2.29 -3.93
C THR A 49 1.85 3.39 -2.89
N VAL A 50 2.84 3.25 -2.02
CA VAL A 50 3.14 4.21 -0.95
C VAL A 50 4.52 4.80 -1.20
N ASP A 51 4.61 6.12 -1.35
CA ASP A 51 5.88 6.85 -1.33
C ASP A 51 6.36 6.98 0.12
N VAL A 52 7.50 6.36 0.42
CA VAL A 52 8.09 6.36 1.75
C VAL A 52 9.30 7.31 1.75
N PRO A 53 9.29 8.39 2.56
CA PRO A 53 10.38 9.35 2.63
C PRO A 53 11.74 8.68 2.89
N GLY A 54 12.71 8.94 2.01
CA GLY A 54 14.06 8.38 2.08
C GLY A 54 14.20 6.93 1.57
N HIS A 55 13.12 6.33 1.09
CA HIS A 55 13.09 4.95 0.58
C HIS A 55 12.47 4.82 -0.81
N GLY A 56 11.62 5.78 -1.21
CA GLY A 56 10.91 5.81 -2.49
C GLY A 56 9.63 4.98 -2.46
N ASP A 57 9.15 4.63 -3.65
CA ASP A 57 7.87 3.94 -3.82
C ASP A 57 7.93 2.47 -3.41
N VAL A 58 6.90 2.04 -2.68
CA VAL A 58 6.72 0.65 -2.24
C VAL A 58 5.32 0.20 -2.62
N VAL A 59 5.24 -0.92 -3.33
CA VAL A 59 3.96 -1.55 -3.70
C VAL A 59 3.60 -2.60 -2.66
N LEU A 60 2.40 -2.48 -2.10
CA LEU A 60 1.90 -3.25 -0.96
C LEU A 60 0.46 -3.72 -1.23
N SER A 61 0.00 -4.69 -0.46
CA SER A 61 -1.42 -5.03 -0.38
C SER A 61 -2.12 -4.09 0.62
N PRO A 62 -3.44 -3.86 0.53
CA PRO A 62 -4.17 -3.10 1.56
C PRO A 62 -3.98 -3.68 2.98
N ASP A 63 -3.88 -5.01 3.09
CA ASP A 63 -3.67 -5.71 4.35
C ASP A 63 -2.29 -5.46 4.99
N ASP A 64 -1.31 -5.04 4.19
CA ASP A 64 0.05 -4.76 4.61
C ASP A 64 0.20 -3.38 5.26
N ILE A 65 -0.86 -2.56 5.25
CA ILE A 65 -0.84 -1.18 5.72
C ILE A 65 -1.97 -0.85 6.70
N GLU A 66 -1.76 0.22 7.46
CA GLU A 66 -2.73 0.85 8.35
C GLU A 66 -2.88 2.31 7.92
N ILE A 67 -4.10 2.74 7.60
CA ILE A 67 -4.36 4.15 7.28
C ILE A 67 -4.21 4.97 8.55
N VAL A 68 -3.35 5.98 8.50
CA VAL A 68 -3.17 6.92 9.59
C VAL A 68 -4.22 8.01 9.42
N ALA A 69 -5.24 7.99 10.28
CA ALA A 69 -6.16 9.12 10.38
C ALA A 69 -5.37 10.32 10.94
N GLY A 70 -5.36 11.42 10.17
CA GLY A 70 -4.86 12.72 10.63
C GLY A 70 -5.81 13.39 11.60
#